data_AF-A0A4Y2M4W7-F1
#
_entry.id   AF-A0A4Y2M4W7-F1
#
_cell.length_a   1.000
_cell.length_b   1.000
_cell.length_c   1.000
_cell.angle_alpha   90.00
_cell.angle_beta   90.00
_cell.angle_gamma   90.00
#
_symmetry.space_group_name_H-M   'P 1'
#
loop_
_entity.id
_entity.type
_entity.pdbx_description
1 polymer ?
#
loop_
_entity_poly.entity_id
_entity_poly.type
_entity_poly.pdbx_seq_one_letter_code
_entity_poly.pdbx_strand_id
1 'polypeptide(L)'
;MKALLCKRTFTSKTNTSFTYQYDAPYGGFIGPDGKWNGIVGDMINNVTDLAGPIFINEARASVVDFAFPVDFSQLVIISGLVPAHKDPFLIFGVFSLTVRCRRFLDVLKAF
;
A
#
# COMPACT_ATOMS: atom_id res chain seq x y z
N MET A 1 4.29 -5.00 -4.52
CA MET A 1 4.94 -3.73 -4.18
C MET A 1 6.40 -4.05 -3.87
N LYS A 2 7.34 -3.39 -4.56
CA LYS A 2 8.79 -3.63 -4.43
C LYS A 2 9.40 -2.62 -3.46
N ALA A 3 10.41 -3.07 -2.72
CA ALA A 3 11.05 -2.30 -1.66
C ALA A 3 12.45 -1.89 -2.13
N LEU A 4 12.63 -0.61 -2.47
CA LEU A 4 13.93 -0.02 -2.81
C LEU A 4 14.38 0.84 -1.64
N LEU A 5 15.47 0.47 -0.94
CA LEU A 5 16.01 1.27 0.15
C LEU A 5 17.18 2.16 -0.32
N CYS A 6 17.05 3.46 -0.04
CA CYS A 6 18.00 4.54 -0.31
C CYS A 6 19.40 4.26 0.27
N LYS A 7 20.43 4.30 -0.60
CA LYS A 7 21.76 3.69 -0.42
C LYS A 7 22.83 4.53 0.33
N ARG A 8 22.62 5.82 0.62
CA ARG A 8 23.77 6.75 0.84
C ARG A 8 23.99 7.34 2.23
N THR A 9 23.01 7.40 3.13
CA THR A 9 23.19 8.16 4.39
C THR A 9 23.65 7.32 5.58
N PHE A 10 23.37 6.01 5.59
CA PHE A 10 23.69 5.12 6.73
C PHE A 10 25.14 4.61 6.73
N THR A 11 25.74 4.41 5.55
CA THR A 11 27.12 3.93 5.35
C THR A 11 28.21 4.86 5.87
N SER A 12 27.91 6.14 6.10
CA SER A 12 28.92 7.11 6.52
C SER A 12 29.30 7.00 8.00
N LYS A 13 28.48 6.37 8.85
CA LYS A 13 28.70 6.34 10.31
C LYS A 13 29.32 5.03 10.81
N THR A 14 29.14 3.92 10.10
CA THR A 14 29.71 2.61 10.44
C THR A 14 30.52 2.12 9.26
N ASN A 15 31.77 1.67 9.50
CA ASN A 15 32.66 1.15 8.47
C ASN A 15 32.22 -0.26 8.02
N THR A 16 31.00 -0.37 7.51
CA THR A 16 30.32 -1.61 7.16
C THR A 16 29.92 -1.58 5.68
N SER A 17 30.31 -2.61 4.95
CA SER A 17 29.92 -2.83 3.56
C SER A 17 28.54 -3.47 3.48
N PHE A 18 27.67 -2.98 2.59
CA PHE A 18 26.34 -3.56 2.35
C PHE A 18 26.27 -4.21 0.98
N THR A 19 25.76 -5.44 0.94
CA THR A 19 25.34 -6.11 -0.28
C THR A 19 23.82 -6.13 -0.34
N TYR A 20 23.27 -5.78 -1.50
CA TYR A 20 21.83 -5.79 -1.70
C TYR A 20 21.41 -7.17 -2.16
N GLN A 21 20.43 -7.76 -1.47
CA GLN A 21 19.81 -9.01 -1.89
C GLN A 21 18.55 -8.74 -2.75
N TYR A 22 18.06 -9.80 -3.41
CA TYR A 22 16.93 -9.73 -4.34
C TYR A 22 15.60 -9.45 -3.62
N ASP A 23 14.65 -8.87 -4.35
CA ASP A 23 13.29 -8.57 -3.87
C ASP A 23 12.55 -9.84 -3.43
N ALA A 24 12.40 -10.04 -2.12
CA ALA A 24 11.60 -11.10 -1.52
C ALA A 24 10.24 -10.58 -1.03
N PRO A 25 9.24 -11.46 -0.83
CA PRO A 25 8.00 -11.10 -0.12
C PRO A 25 8.29 -10.46 1.24
N TYR A 26 7.41 -9.60 1.76
CA TYR A 26 7.58 -8.98 3.09
C TYR A 26 7.57 -9.99 4.25
N GLY A 27 7.17 -11.22 3.99
CA GLY A 27 7.09 -12.27 4.98
C GLY A 27 5.72 -12.40 5.61
N GLY A 28 5.15 -13.57 5.42
CA GLY A 28 3.89 -14.04 5.96
C GLY A 28 4.04 -15.45 6.51
N PHE A 29 3.10 -15.79 7.37
CA PHE A 29 3.02 -17.08 8.02
C PHE A 29 2.56 -18.16 7.01
N ILE A 30 3.31 -19.26 6.87
CA ILE A 30 3.09 -20.29 5.83
C ILE A 30 2.30 -21.49 6.36
N GLY A 31 1.85 -21.50 7.62
CA GLY A 31 1.03 -22.60 8.13
C GLY A 31 1.28 -22.91 9.60
N PRO A 32 0.53 -23.87 10.18
CA PRO A 32 0.53 -24.15 11.63
C PRO A 32 1.89 -24.53 12.21
N ASP A 33 2.85 -24.91 11.36
CA ASP A 33 4.21 -25.29 11.73
C ASP A 33 5.09 -24.11 12.22
N GLY A 34 4.55 -22.89 12.29
CA GLY A 34 5.30 -21.73 12.78
C GLY A 34 6.23 -21.08 11.76
N LYS A 35 6.20 -21.51 10.49
CA LYS A 35 7.15 -21.09 9.46
C LYS A 35 6.76 -19.76 8.82
N TRP A 36 7.78 -18.95 8.53
CA TRP A 36 7.67 -17.66 7.86
C TRP A 36 8.41 -17.66 6.52
N ASN A 37 7.87 -16.99 5.50
CA ASN A 37 8.56 -16.77 4.23
C ASN A 37 9.15 -15.35 4.13
N GLY A 38 9.75 -15.07 2.98
CA GLY A 38 10.19 -13.72 2.61
C GLY A 38 11.25 -13.17 3.56
N ILE A 39 11.33 -11.84 3.64
CA ILE A 39 12.36 -11.16 4.44
C ILE A 39 12.30 -11.50 5.94
N VAL A 40 11.10 -11.82 6.48
CA VAL A 40 10.97 -12.26 7.88
C VAL A 40 11.51 -13.68 8.06
N GLY A 41 11.20 -14.59 7.13
CA GLY A 41 11.78 -15.93 7.13
C GLY A 41 13.29 -15.92 6.96
N ASP A 42 13.81 -15.05 6.09
CA ASP A 42 15.25 -14.91 5.86
C ASP A 42 15.97 -14.35 7.09
N MET A 43 15.35 -13.42 7.82
CA MET A 43 15.86 -12.94 9.12
C MET A 43 15.89 -14.07 10.16
N ILE A 44 14.81 -14.83 10.31
CA ILE A 44 14.73 -15.95 11.28
C ILE A 44 15.79 -17.03 10.98
N ASN A 45 16.06 -17.28 9.70
CA ASN A 45 17.04 -18.25 9.25
C ASN A 45 18.47 -17.68 9.15
N ASN A 46 18.71 -16.45 9.60
CA ASN A 46 20.02 -15.75 9.55
C ASN A 46 20.62 -15.65 8.13
N VAL A 47 19.77 -15.49 7.12
CA VAL A 47 20.19 -15.32 5.71
C VAL A 47 20.46 -13.85 5.38
N THR A 48 19.83 -12.93 6.10
CA THR A 48 20.03 -11.48 5.97
C THR A 48 20.30 -10.84 7.33
N ASP A 49 21.22 -9.88 7.36
CA ASP A 49 21.57 -9.13 8.58
C ASP A 49 20.58 -7.99 8.87
N LEU A 50 20.01 -7.41 7.81
CA LEU A 50 19.06 -6.30 7.86
C LEU A 50 17.95 -6.52 6.84
N ALA A 51 16.72 -6.16 7.22
CA ALA A 51 15.54 -6.29 6.38
C ALA A 51 14.67 -5.04 6.43
N GLY A 52 14.14 -4.63 5.27
CA GLY A 52 13.18 -3.52 5.17
C GLY A 52 13.14 -2.92 3.76
N PRO A 53 12.22 -1.96 3.52
CA PRO A 53 11.19 -1.42 4.42
C PRO A 53 10.03 -2.40 4.67
N ILE A 54 9.54 -2.47 5.91
CA ILE A 54 8.44 -3.36 6.34
C ILE A 54 7.58 -2.69 7.41
N PHE A 55 6.29 -3.02 7.43
CA PHE A 55 5.38 -2.61 8.51
C PHE A 55 5.55 -3.50 9.75
N ILE A 56 5.65 -2.84 10.90
CA ILE A 56 5.63 -3.46 12.22
C ILE A 56 4.23 -4.01 12.49
N ASN A 57 4.15 -5.26 12.92
CA ASN A 57 2.91 -5.92 13.34
C ASN A 57 3.21 -6.86 14.50
N GLU A 58 2.23 -7.13 15.36
CA GLU A 58 2.32 -8.00 16.54
C GLU A 58 2.86 -9.40 16.19
N ALA A 59 2.35 -10.01 15.11
CA ALA A 59 2.76 -11.34 14.70
C ALA A 59 4.21 -11.40 14.21
N ARG A 60 4.75 -10.28 13.70
CA ARG A 60 6.16 -10.20 13.31
C ARG A 60 7.04 -9.84 14.50
N ALA A 61 6.54 -9.01 15.41
CA ALA A 61 7.24 -8.61 16.62
C ALA A 61 7.44 -9.77 17.61
N SER A 62 6.71 -10.89 17.44
CA SER A 62 6.93 -12.11 18.21
C SER A 62 8.09 -12.98 17.70
N VAL A 63 8.61 -12.72 16.51
CA VAL A 63 9.68 -13.53 15.87
C VAL A 63 10.90 -12.73 15.45
N VAL A 64 10.79 -11.41 15.30
CA VAL A 64 11.89 -10.51 15.01
C VAL A 64 11.78 -9.23 15.83
N ASP A 65 12.94 -8.68 16.21
CA ASP A 65 13.01 -7.40 16.89
C ASP A 65 13.04 -6.24 15.88
N PHE A 66 12.26 -5.21 16.16
CA PHE A 66 12.25 -3.99 15.36
C PHE A 66 13.03 -2.86 16.04
N ALA A 67 13.80 -2.13 15.24
CA ALA A 67 14.31 -0.83 15.65
C ALA A 67 13.17 0.21 15.72
N PHE A 68 13.49 1.42 16.18
CA PHE A 68 12.55 2.52 16.15
C PHE A 68 12.03 2.77 14.72
N PRO A 69 10.70 2.97 14.56
CA PRO A 69 10.11 3.20 13.25
C PRO A 69 10.71 4.46 12.63
N VAL A 70 11.22 4.31 11.40
CA VAL A 70 11.83 5.40 10.63
C VAL A 70 10.80 6.24 9.88
N ASP A 71 9.60 5.71 9.66
CA ASP A 71 8.48 6.37 8.99
C ASP A 71 7.14 5.74 9.39
N PHE A 72 6.03 6.46 9.18
CA PHE A 72 4.67 6.02 9.48
C PHE A 72 3.78 6.19 8.25
N SER A 73 2.96 5.17 7.95
CA SER A 73 1.96 5.24 6.89
C SER A 73 0.61 4.75 7.38
N GLN A 74 -0.46 5.35 6.84
CA GLN A 74 -1.83 4.99 7.15
C GLN A 74 -2.42 4.13 6.02
N LEU A 75 -3.43 3.33 6.34
CA LEU A 75 -4.19 2.59 5.33
C LEU A 75 -4.95 3.58 4.45
N VAL A 76 -4.65 3.60 3.15
CA VAL A 76 -5.31 4.47 2.17
C VAL A 76 -5.98 3.64 1.10
N ILE A 77 -7.22 3.98 0.76
CA ILE A 77 -7.92 3.45 -0.41
C ILE A 77 -7.63 4.40 -1.57
N ILE A 78 -6.99 3.87 -2.61
CA ILE A 78 -6.73 4.60 -3.85
C ILE A 78 -7.66 4.02 -4.92
N SER A 79 -8.63 4.81 -5.38
CA SER A 79 -9.37 4.51 -6.61
C SER A 79 -8.69 5.19 -7.79
N GLY A 80 -8.72 4.56 -8.97
CA GLY A 80 -8.27 5.22 -10.20
C GLY A 80 -9.00 6.54 -10.42
N LEU A 81 -8.34 7.51 -11.06
CA LEU A 81 -8.98 8.76 -11.44
C LEU A 81 -10.09 8.44 -12.46
N VAL A 82 -11.35 8.69 -12.10
CA VAL A 82 -12.44 8.71 -13.08
C VAL A 82 -12.36 10.05 -13.80
N PRO A 83 -12.03 10.07 -15.10
CA PRO A 83 -11.96 11.33 -15.83
C PRO A 83 -13.34 11.99 -15.87
N ALA A 84 -13.41 13.29 -15.59
CA ALA A 84 -14.67 14.05 -15.59
C ALA A 84 -15.42 13.99 -16.94
N HIS A 85 -14.73 13.69 -18.05
CA HIS A 85 -15.35 13.55 -19.37
C HIS A 85 -16.17 12.26 -19.55
N LYS A 86 -16.04 11.25 -18.67
CA LYS A 86 -16.79 10.00 -18.81
C LYS A 86 -18.27 10.16 -18.47
N ASP A 87 -18.63 11.19 -17.70
CA ASP A 87 -20.01 11.51 -17.40
C ASP A 87 -20.20 13.04 -17.24
N PRO A 88 -20.41 13.77 -18.36
CA PRO A 88 -20.60 15.22 -18.34
C PRO A 88 -21.89 15.64 -17.63
N PHE A 89 -22.77 14.69 -17.27
CA PHE A 89 -24.04 14.93 -16.60
C PHE A 89 -24.05 14.54 -15.12
N LEU A 90 -22.88 14.31 -14.51
CA LEU A 90 -22.76 14.10 -13.06
C LEU A 90 -23.43 15.21 -12.24
N ILE A 91 -23.43 16.46 -12.74
CA ILE A 91 -24.16 17.58 -12.11
C ILE A 91 -25.68 17.32 -12.00
N PHE A 92 -26.25 16.54 -12.93
CA PHE A 92 -27.64 16.13 -12.89
C PHE A 92 -27.85 14.80 -12.16
N GLY A 93 -26.78 14.12 -11.72
CA GLY A 93 -26.83 12.90 -10.92
C GLY A 93 -27.45 13.09 -9.54
N VAL A 94 -27.51 14.33 -9.03
CA VAL A 94 -28.19 14.69 -7.77
C VAL A 94 -29.71 14.46 -7.86
N PHE A 95 -30.29 14.54 -9.07
CA PHE A 95 -31.71 14.34 -9.29
C PHE A 95 -31.98 13.00 -9.99
N SER A 96 -32.95 12.25 -9.45
CA SER A 96 -33.42 11.00 -10.07
C SER A 96 -33.81 11.22 -11.53
N LEU A 97 -33.55 10.22 -12.39
CA LEU A 97 -33.84 10.24 -13.83
C LEU A 97 -35.31 10.64 -14.09
N THR A 98 -36.21 10.17 -13.23
CA THR A 98 -37.64 10.49 -13.28
C THR A 98 -37.91 11.99 -13.16
N VAL A 99 -37.21 12.69 -12.27
CA VAL A 99 -37.39 14.13 -12.05
C VAL A 99 -36.82 14.93 -13.22
N ARG A 100 -35.68 14.50 -13.78
CA ARG A 100 -35.08 15.12 -14.97
C ARG A 100 -36.00 15.02 -16.19
N CYS A 101 -36.49 13.82 -16.48
CA CYS A 101 -37.39 13.59 -17.61
C CYS A 101 -38.71 14.37 -17.44
N ARG A 102 -39.24 14.46 -16.22
CA ARG A 102 -40.48 15.22 -15.96
C ARG A 102 -40.30 16.72 -16.22
N ARG A 103 -39.24 17.32 -15.67
CA ARG A 103 -38.93 18.75 -15.89
C ARG A 103 -38.71 19.07 -17.37
N PHE A 104 -38.04 18.18 -18.11
CA PHE A 104 -37.85 18.35 -19.55
C PHE A 104 -39.17 18.28 -20.34
N LEU A 105 -40.04 17.34 -19.98
CA LEU A 105 -41.40 17.22 -20.55
C LEU A 105 -42.28 18.42 -20.24
N ASP A 106 -42.16 18.98 -19.05
CA ASP A 106 -42.95 20.16 -18.64
C ASP A 106 -42.51 21.41 -19.41
N VAL A 107 -41.20 21.57 -19.70
CA VAL A 107 -40.68 22.66 -20.54
C VAL A 107 -41.09 22.49 -22.01
N LEU A 108 -41.08 21.26 -22.54
CA LEU A 108 -41.51 20.96 -23.91
C LEU A 108 -43.01 21.22 -24.14
N LYS A 109 -43.85 21.08 -23.10
CA LYS A 109 -45.27 21.41 -23.16
C LYS A 109 -45.58 22.90 -23.02
N ALA A 110 -44.59 23.71 -22.65
CA ALA A 110 -44.74 25.15 -22.48
C ALA A 110 -44.43 25.94 -23.77
N PHE A 111 -44.01 25.26 -24.84
CA PHE A 111 -43.85 25.77 -26.21
C PHE A 111 -44.92 25.16 -27.11
#